data_AF-A0A348AZR0-F1
#
_entry.id   AF-A0A348AZR0-F1
#
_cell.length_a   1.000
_cell.length_b   1.000
_cell.length_c   1.000
_cell.angle_alpha   90.00
_cell.angle_beta   90.00
_cell.angle_gamma   90.00
#
_symmetry.space_group_name_H-M   'P 1'
#
loop_
_entity.id
_entity.type
_entity.pdbx_description
1 polymer ?
#
loop_
_entity_poly.entity_id
_entity_poly.type
_entity_poly.pdbx_seq_one_letter_code
_entity_poly.pdbx_strand_id
1 'polypeptide(L)'
;MIYCYGGQHLQNESVNVSKSIYQTINSSSWPNDLRKVLLISMMRAQKPSKLTGIFFDVDLPLFLWVWRTAGSYVTLLRSVDQKTM
;
A
#
# COMPACT_ATOMS: atom_id res chain seq x y z
N MET A 1 0.16 -13.37 4.78
CA MET A 1 -0.66 -12.94 3.62
C MET A 1 -1.78 -11.98 3.98
N ILE A 2 -2.69 -12.35 4.91
CA ILE A 2 -3.82 -11.50 5.36
C ILE A 2 -3.38 -10.09 5.78
N TYR A 3 -2.28 -10.00 6.53
CA TYR A 3 -1.73 -8.72 7.01
C TYR A 3 -1.23 -7.80 5.88
N CYS A 4 -0.45 -8.31 4.93
CA CYS A 4 0.05 -7.54 3.79
C CYS A 4 -1.08 -7.11 2.85
N TYR A 5 -2.08 -7.97 2.67
CA TYR A 5 -3.26 -7.64 1.87
C TYR A 5 -4.08 -6.53 2.54
N GLY A 6 -4.37 -6.66 3.84
CA GLY A 6 -5.09 -5.65 4.61
C GLY A 6 -4.34 -4.31 4.68
N GLY A 7 -3.01 -4.34 4.86
CA GLY A 7 -2.16 -3.15 4.85
C GLY A 7 -2.17 -2.41 3.52
N GLN A 8 -2.16 -3.13 2.39
CA GLN A 8 -2.28 -2.53 1.07
C GLN A 8 -3.69 -2.01 0.79
N HIS A 9 -4.72 -2.76 1.19
CA HIS A 9 -6.10 -2.33 1.03
C HIS A 9 -6.37 -1.03 1.81
N LEU A 10 -5.89 -0.95 3.05
CA LEU A 10 -5.96 0.28 3.85
C LEU A 10 -5.23 1.47 3.19
N GLN A 11 -4.03 1.24 2.65
CA GLN A 11 -3.30 2.28 1.92
C GLN A 11 -4.06 2.75 0.67
N ASN A 12 -4.63 1.82 -0.08
CA ASN A 12 -5.40 2.12 -1.27
C ASN A 12 -6.66 2.94 -0.95
N GLU A 13 -7.43 2.51 0.06
CA GLU A 13 -8.62 3.23 0.50
C GLU A 13 -8.28 4.62 1.05
N SER A 14 -7.18 4.77 1.79
CA SER A 14 -6.70 6.07 2.25
C SER A 14 -6.46 7.05 1.11
N VAL A 15 -5.83 6.60 0.01
CA VAL A 15 -5.58 7.45 -1.17
C VAL A 15 -6.88 7.69 -1.94
N ASN A 16 -7.77 6.71 -1.98
CA ASN A 16 -9.06 6.80 -2.67
C ASN A 16 -9.96 7.90 -2.07
N VAL A 17 -9.88 8.14 -0.76
CA VAL A 17 -10.58 9.27 -0.09
C VAL A 17 -10.17 10.61 -0.69
N SER A 18 -8.88 10.84 -0.98
CA SER A 18 -8.45 12.08 -1.64
C SER A 18 -9.05 12.21 -3.05
N LYS A 19 -9.20 11.10 -3.76
CA LYS A 19 -9.73 11.06 -5.12
C LYS A 19 -11.24 11.33 -5.15
N SER A 20 -11.99 10.75 -4.22
CA SER A 20 -13.43 10.99 -4.10
C SER A 20 -13.72 12.45 -3.74
N ILE A 21 -12.96 13.01 -2.79
CA ILE A 21 -13.02 14.43 -2.43
C ILE A 21 -12.81 15.33 -3.65
N TYR A 22 -11.79 15.05 -4.48
CA TYR A 22 -11.51 15.82 -5.68
C TYR A 22 -12.72 15.87 -6.62
N GLN A 23 -13.32 14.70 -6.87
CA GLN A 23 -14.46 14.56 -7.77
C GLN A 23 -15.68 15.33 -7.25
N THR A 24 -15.93 15.28 -5.93
CA THR A 24 -17.06 15.98 -5.30
C THR A 24 -16.91 17.51 -5.28
N ILE A 25 -15.68 18.02 -5.08
CA ILE A 25 -15.40 19.48 -5.13
C ILE A 25 -15.61 20.03 -6.55
N ASN A 26 -15.21 19.27 -7.57
CA ASN A 26 -15.33 19.70 -8.96
C ASN A 26 -16.78 19.66 -9.46
N SER A 27 -17.61 18.75 -8.93
CA SER A 27 -18.98 18.53 -9.41
C SER A 27 -20.04 19.42 -8.76
N SER A 28 -19.79 20.01 -7.59
CA SER A 28 -20.82 20.75 -6.84
C SER A 28 -20.26 22.04 -6.21
N SER A 29 -21.09 23.08 -6.18
CA SER A 29 -20.75 24.35 -5.54
C SER A 29 -20.98 24.25 -4.03
N TRP A 30 -19.89 24.11 -3.27
CA TRP A 30 -19.93 24.03 -1.82
C TRP A 30 -19.60 25.40 -1.19
N PRO A 31 -20.15 25.70 0.01
CA PRO A 31 -19.77 26.88 0.75
C PRO A 31 -18.26 26.91 1.04
N ASN A 32 -17.66 28.10 1.03
CA ASN A 32 -16.21 28.30 1.14
C ASN A 32 -15.59 27.64 2.39
N ASP A 33 -16.29 27.66 3.52
CA ASP A 33 -15.79 27.05 4.75
C ASP A 33 -15.69 25.52 4.66
N LEU A 34 -16.70 24.87 4.07
CA LEU A 34 -16.66 23.43 3.86
C LEU A 34 -15.59 23.05 2.82
N ARG A 35 -15.41 23.88 1.78
CA ARG A 35 -14.38 23.65 0.76
C ARG A 35 -12.97 23.68 1.35
N LYS A 36 -12.69 24.58 2.30
CA LYS A 36 -11.42 24.62 3.04
C LYS A 36 -11.18 23.35 3.85
N VAL A 37 -12.17 22.90 4.63
CA VAL A 37 -12.08 21.68 5.43
C VAL A 37 -11.82 20.47 4.53
N LEU A 38 -12.53 20.40 3.42
CA LEU A 38 -12.41 19.31 2.46
C LEU A 38 -11.02 19.30 1.79
N LEU A 39 -10.46 20.47 1.46
CA LEU A 39 -9.08 20.60 0.98
C LEU A 39 -8.05 20.12 2.01
N ILE A 40 -8.23 20.45 3.29
CA ILE A 40 -7.33 20.00 4.36
C ILE A 40 -7.39 18.47 4.50
N SER A 41 -8.60 17.90 4.48
CA SER A 41 -8.78 16.45 4.52
C SER A 41 -8.16 15.74 3.31
N MET A 42 -8.24 16.35 2.13
CA MET A 42 -7.59 15.89 0.91
C MET A 42 -6.07 15.87 1.04
N MET A 43 -5.46 16.99 1.46
CA MET A 43 -4.01 17.08 1.65
C MET A 43 -3.49 16.01 2.64
N ARG A 44 -4.29 15.69 3.66
CA ARG A 44 -3.97 14.60 4.60
C ARG A 44 -4.08 13.22 3.97
N ALA A 45 -5.14 12.96 3.21
CA ALA A 45 -5.42 11.68 2.56
C ALA A 45 -4.44 11.34 1.41
N GLN A 46 -3.79 12.35 0.82
CA GLN A 46 -2.70 12.16 -0.15
C GLN A 46 -1.50 11.40 0.44
N LYS A 47 -1.28 11.47 1.75
CA LYS A 47 -0.27 10.66 2.43
C LYS A 47 -0.90 9.30 2.76
N PRO A 48 -0.49 8.19 2.10
CA PRO A 48 -1.06 6.88 2.38
C PRO A 48 -0.82 6.50 3.83
N SER A 49 -1.87 5.99 4.50
CA SER A 49 -1.76 5.44 5.84
C SER A 49 -1.01 4.11 5.79
N LYS A 50 0.31 4.17 5.99
CA LYS A 50 1.17 3.00 5.97
C LYS A 50 1.11 2.29 7.31
N LEU A 51 0.92 0.97 7.27
CA LEU A 51 1.09 0.15 8.44
C LEU A 51 2.57 -0.20 8.55
N THR A 52 3.30 0.49 9.41
CA THR A 52 4.75 0.32 9.57
C THR A 52 5.02 -0.56 10.80
N GLY A 53 5.70 -1.68 10.60
CA GLY A 53 6.32 -2.44 11.69
C GLY A 53 7.66 -1.82 12.09
N ILE A 54 8.29 -2.39 13.13
CA ILE A 54 9.59 -1.90 13.65
C ILE A 54 10.70 -1.98 12.58
N PHE A 55 10.64 -2.96 11.68
CA PHE A 55 11.68 -3.25 10.69
C PHE A 55 11.22 -3.18 9.23
N PHE A 56 9.90 -3.14 8.98
CA PHE A 56 9.36 -3.19 7.62
C PHE A 56 7.97 -2.58 7.52
N ASP A 57 7.70 -1.93 6.39
CA ASP A 57 6.35 -1.56 5.99
C ASP A 57 5.59 -2.78 5.45
N VAL A 58 4.30 -2.82 5.75
CA VAL A 58 3.44 -3.96 5.50
C VAL A 58 2.85 -3.85 4.11
N ASP A 59 3.68 -4.23 3.13
CA ASP A 59 3.36 -4.07 1.73
C ASP A 59 3.33 -5.42 0.99
N LEU A 60 2.34 -5.60 0.11
CA LEU A 60 2.28 -6.73 -0.82
C LEU A 60 3.53 -6.84 -1.72
N PRO A 61 4.11 -5.75 -2.26
CA PRO A 61 5.37 -5.86 -3.00
C PRO A 61 6.52 -6.42 -2.16
N LEU A 62 6.63 -6.04 -0.88
CA LEU A 62 7.65 -6.60 0.02
C LEU A 62 7.42 -8.10 0.24
N PHE A 63 6.17 -8.51 0.46
CA PHE A 63 5.84 -9.93 0.59
C PHE A 63 6.23 -10.73 -0.66
N LEU A 64 5.89 -10.23 -1.85
CA LEU A 64 6.25 -10.87 -3.11
C LEU A 64 7.76 -10.96 -3.31
N TRP A 65 8.50 -9.95 -2.85
CA TRP A 65 9.96 -9.97 -2.86
C TRP A 65 10.51 -11.09 -1.98
N VAL A 66 10.05 -11.21 -0.74
CA VAL A 66 10.46 -12.30 0.17
C VAL A 66 10.15 -13.67 -0.44
N TRP A 67 8.97 -13.83 -1.03
CA TRP A 67 8.58 -15.09 -1.68
C TRP A 67 9.49 -15.46 -2.86
N ARG A 68 9.82 -14.48 -3.72
CA ARG A 68 10.74 -14.68 -4.84
C ARG A 68 12.14 -15.06 -4.37
N THR A 69 12.65 -14.38 -3.35
CA THR A 69 13.97 -14.67 -2.76
C THR A 69 14.00 -16.06 -2.15
N ALA A 70 12.96 -16.46 -1.42
CA ALA A 70 12.85 -17.80 -0.84
C ALA A 70 12.79 -18.89 -1.93
N GLY A 71 11.97 -18.71 -2.97
CA GLY A 71 11.88 -19.65 -4.10
C GLY A 71 13.20 -19.78 -4.87
N SER A 72 13.89 -18.67 -5.10
CA SER A 72 15.23 -18.66 -5.70
C SER A 72 16.23 -19.44 -4.84
N TYR A 73 16.24 -19.20 -3.53
CA TYR A 73 17.13 -19.88 -2.59
C TYR A 73 16.87 -21.39 -2.55
N VAL A 74 15.61 -21.82 -2.51
CA VAL A 74 15.25 -23.26 -2.59
C VAL A 74 15.73 -23.87 -3.90
N THR A 75 15.58 -23.17 -5.02
CA THR A 75 16.04 -23.65 -6.34
C THR A 75 17.55 -23.79 -6.38
N LEU A 76 18.29 -22.83 -5.81
CA LEU A 76 19.75 -22.89 -5.69
C LEU A 76 20.17 -24.09 -4.84
N LEU A 77 19.56 -24.30 -3.68
CA LEU A 77 19.84 -25.44 -2.81
C LEU A 77 19.59 -26.77 -3.52
N ARG A 78 18.48 -26.90 -4.26
CA ARG A 78 18.19 -28.11 -5.06
C ARG A 78 19.19 -28.34 -6.18
N SER A 79 19.67 -27.27 -6.81
CA SER A 79 20.66 -27.35 -7.88
C SER A 79 22.03 -27.78 -7.36
N VAL A 80 22.40 -27.35 -6.14
CA VAL A 80 23.63 -27.81 -5.47
C VAL A 80 23.50 -29.29 -5.09
N ASP A 81 22.38 -29.69 -4.50
CA ASP A 81 22.11 -31.08 -4.12
C ASP A 81 22.22 -32.04 -5.32
N GLN A 82 21.59 -31.70 -6.45
CA GLN A 82 21.69 -32.46 -7.71
C GLN A 82 23.10 -32.56 -8.30
N LYS A 83 23.99 -31.59 -8.00
CA LYS A 83 25.37 -31.58 -8.51
C LYS A 83 26.33 -32.38 -7.62
N THR A 84 25.87 -32.79 -6.43
CA THR A 84 26.68 -33.52 -5.45
C THR A 84 26.44 -35.04 -5.51
N MET A 85 25.46 -35.50 -6.30
CA MET A 85 25.29 -36.89 -6.76
C MET A 85 25.91 -37.08 -8.14
#